data_AF-F8GIX8-F1
#
_entry.id   AF-F8GIX8-F1
#
_cell.length_a   1.000
_cell.length_b   1.000
_cell.length_c   1.000
_cell.angle_alpha   90.00
_cell.angle_beta   90.00
_cell.angle_gamma   90.00
#
_symmetry.space_group_name_H-M   'P 1'
#
loop_
_entity.id
_entity.type
_entity.pdbx_description
1 polymer ?
#
loop_
_entity_poly.entity_id
_entity_poly.type
_entity_poly.pdbx_seq_one_letter_code
_entity_poly.pdbx_strand_id
1 'polypeptide(L)'
;MCFSFSKISQSSKWNWDGERIVHDSIVPSSRPPIGHKDGNYDIDVREFLITERNVVMRRTLEVDIKKFIAKLPGASWDLFRSRDTGSFDFRAQIISEFVSGKIEYLQSDGLDPWQFPEETLTLKSGDCEDRALLIASLLLASGISSFNVRVALGKFRVSIKGKEQNFDHVWVMYKSEAGNWQVIEPAHAKKIRTQIDVKEEMPEQAEYVPLYLFNDVHLWQVQQPSVYKKDIAKDLKRNWSSLHPEFAGWVHKSLLNKALSPDICPPWVLNALNRHFTSVLWQKNLTVDSVDLPGSYDPRDHFDNGYITEGWQMVKDRLAQFEVEGVKNLDAFHLAAHSIADFYAHTSYGHFGKITNGSLELFDPENPKNNLRENPDYSPGASFDFQKFSRNGKVNPGTAEDAVKKWQGEIISGRYAQKADSHDLAERITFIPSSLLKDKNFTNRGLLPHHNEIAVDEDKRDKEHILYADKNTYLKQYELRYDAATRHIREAFQKHWKP
;
A
#
# COMPACT_ATOMS: atom_id res chain seq x y z
N MET A 1 6.78 -9.43 14.38
CA MET A 1 5.67 -8.59 13.89
C MET A 1 5.92 -8.17 12.44
N CYS A 2 5.67 -9.04 11.45
CA CYS A 2 5.51 -8.55 10.06
C CYS A 2 4.41 -7.48 10.05
N PHE A 3 3.31 -7.78 10.72
CA PHE A 3 2.39 -6.76 11.20
C PHE A 3 2.94 -6.03 12.45
N SER A 4 3.85 -5.08 12.29
CA SER A 4 3.60 -3.80 12.98
C SER A 4 2.47 -3.16 12.20
N PHE A 5 1.26 -3.44 12.66
CA PHE A 5 0.04 -2.83 12.21
C PHE A 5 0.25 -1.39 11.66
N SER A 6 0.05 -1.19 10.35
CA SER A 6 -1.06 -0.28 10.11
C SER A 6 -2.26 -0.92 10.76
N LYS A 7 -2.73 -0.30 11.82
CA LYS A 7 -4.01 -0.69 12.38
C LYS A 7 -5.11 -0.06 11.47
N ILE A 8 -5.02 -0.21 10.14
CA ILE A 8 -6.07 0.02 9.14
C ILE A 8 -6.70 -1.30 8.75
N SER A 9 -7.95 -1.51 9.17
CA SER A 9 -8.72 -2.63 8.65
C SER A 9 -9.11 -2.39 7.19
N GLN A 10 -8.48 -3.15 6.31
CA GLN A 10 -9.10 -3.73 5.11
C GLN A 10 -9.83 -2.76 4.16
N SER A 11 -9.16 -2.36 3.07
CA SER A 11 -9.91 -2.01 1.85
C SER A 11 -10.80 -3.20 1.42
N SER A 12 -10.35 -4.44 1.57
CA SER A 12 -11.12 -5.66 1.24
C SER A 12 -12.40 -5.91 2.07
N LYS A 13 -12.65 -5.16 3.16
CA LYS A 13 -13.86 -5.28 4.01
C LYS A 13 -15.10 -4.68 3.36
N TRP A 14 -14.87 -3.64 2.57
CA TRP A 14 -15.91 -2.83 1.97
C TRP A 14 -16.12 -3.26 0.53
N ASN A 15 -17.37 -3.50 0.15
CA ASN A 15 -17.71 -3.75 -1.25
C ASN A 15 -17.59 -2.42 -2.04
N TRP A 16 -16.42 -2.18 -2.64
CA TRP A 16 -16.16 -0.99 -3.46
C TRP A 16 -16.92 -0.95 -4.79
N ASP A 17 -17.45 -2.09 -5.25
CA ASP A 17 -18.41 -2.10 -6.37
C ASP A 17 -19.79 -1.54 -5.94
N GLY A 18 -20.03 -1.38 -4.62
CA GLY A 18 -21.22 -0.79 -3.98
C GLY A 18 -22.22 -1.84 -3.47
N GLU A 19 -22.86 -1.59 -2.32
CA GLU A 19 -23.84 -2.54 -1.75
C GLU A 19 -25.29 -2.27 -2.21
N ARG A 20 -25.72 -1.01 -2.18
CA ARG A 20 -27.09 -0.61 -2.53
C ARG A 20 -27.09 0.69 -3.34
N ILE A 21 -27.74 0.66 -4.51
CA ILE A 21 -27.96 1.86 -5.32
C ILE A 21 -28.93 2.79 -4.59
N VAL A 22 -28.52 4.04 -4.44
CA VAL A 22 -29.36 5.16 -4.01
C VAL A 22 -30.02 5.75 -5.25
N HIS A 23 -31.35 5.76 -5.30
CA HIS A 23 -32.11 6.25 -6.45
C HIS A 23 -32.26 7.78 -6.46
N ASP A 24 -32.34 8.39 -5.28
CA ASP A 24 -32.43 9.84 -5.11
C ASP A 24 -31.05 10.39 -4.76
N SER A 25 -30.33 10.84 -5.80
CA SER A 25 -28.98 11.42 -5.73
C SER A 25 -28.98 12.96 -5.72
N ILE A 26 -30.17 13.57 -5.65
CA ILE A 26 -30.34 15.03 -5.69
C ILE A 26 -30.26 15.58 -4.27
N VAL A 27 -29.35 16.53 -4.06
CA VAL A 27 -29.12 17.16 -2.75
C VAL A 27 -29.10 18.67 -2.87
N PRO A 28 -29.50 19.42 -1.83
CA PRO A 28 -29.31 20.86 -1.81
C PRO A 28 -27.82 21.19 -1.86
N SER A 29 -27.36 21.81 -2.94
CA SER A 29 -25.97 22.25 -3.11
C SER A 29 -25.59 23.24 -2.02
N SER A 30 -24.37 23.16 -1.49
CA SER A 30 -23.77 24.21 -0.65
C SER A 30 -23.48 25.50 -1.41
N ARG A 31 -23.71 25.53 -2.74
CA ARG A 31 -23.46 26.68 -3.60
C ARG A 31 -24.62 27.70 -3.60
N PRO A 32 -24.35 28.98 -3.31
CA PRO A 32 -25.32 30.05 -3.52
C PRO A 32 -25.54 30.32 -5.01
N PRO A 33 -26.78 30.61 -5.45
CA PRO A 33 -27.02 31.12 -6.81
C PRO A 33 -26.22 32.39 -7.09
N ILE A 34 -25.76 32.56 -8.34
CA ILE A 34 -24.98 33.74 -8.75
C ILE A 34 -25.75 35.03 -8.43
N GLY A 35 -25.09 35.96 -7.72
CA GLY A 35 -25.69 37.22 -7.29
C GLY A 35 -26.40 37.17 -5.94
N HIS A 36 -26.45 36.00 -5.28
CA HIS A 36 -26.98 35.84 -3.93
C HIS A 36 -25.86 35.48 -2.95
N LYS A 37 -25.98 35.95 -1.70
CA LYS A 37 -25.04 35.60 -0.61
C LYS A 37 -25.45 34.31 0.11
N ASP A 38 -26.74 34.04 0.14
CA ASP A 38 -27.37 32.92 0.83
C ASP A 38 -28.34 32.21 -0.12
N GLY A 39 -28.66 30.95 0.20
CA GLY A 39 -29.56 30.09 -0.57
C GLY A 39 -28.83 28.91 -1.20
N ASN A 40 -29.60 27.88 -1.54
CA ASN A 40 -29.10 26.61 -2.08
C ASN A 40 -29.99 26.24 -3.28
N TYR A 41 -29.44 25.58 -4.28
CA TYR A 41 -30.22 24.93 -5.33
C TYR A 41 -29.92 23.43 -5.38
N ASP A 42 -30.89 22.64 -5.82
CA ASP A 42 -30.75 21.19 -5.89
C ASP A 42 -29.77 20.78 -7.01
N ILE A 43 -28.84 19.89 -6.69
CA ILE A 43 -27.88 19.30 -7.63
C ILE A 43 -27.80 17.80 -7.45
N ASP A 44 -27.71 17.05 -8.54
CA ASP A 44 -27.33 15.63 -8.46
C ASP A 44 -25.83 15.51 -8.15
N VAL A 45 -25.46 14.82 -7.07
CA VAL A 45 -24.04 14.68 -6.68
C VAL A 45 -23.15 14.09 -7.79
N ARG A 46 -23.73 13.32 -8.73
CA ARG A 46 -23.02 12.75 -9.88
C ARG A 46 -22.60 13.80 -10.91
N GLU A 47 -23.25 14.97 -10.95
CA GLU A 47 -22.94 16.04 -11.92
C GLU A 47 -21.57 16.71 -11.67
N PHE A 48 -21.02 16.59 -10.46
CA PHE A 48 -19.63 16.97 -10.19
C PHE A 48 -18.60 16.10 -10.94
N LEU A 49 -18.99 14.89 -11.39
CA LEU A 49 -18.13 14.01 -12.18
C LEU A 49 -18.28 14.27 -13.66
N ILE A 50 -17.31 15.00 -14.18
CA ILE A 50 -17.33 15.51 -15.55
C ILE A 50 -16.59 14.55 -16.48
N THR A 51 -17.26 14.20 -17.58
CA THR A 51 -16.77 13.23 -18.57
C THR A 51 -16.09 13.90 -19.77
N GLU A 52 -15.73 13.11 -20.79
CA GLU A 52 -15.10 13.55 -22.06
C GLU A 52 -15.81 14.71 -22.80
N ARG A 53 -17.08 14.99 -22.49
CA ARG A 53 -17.87 16.04 -23.16
C ARG A 53 -17.55 17.45 -22.69
N ASN A 54 -16.69 17.62 -21.67
CA ASN A 54 -16.25 18.93 -21.21
C ASN A 54 -14.98 19.41 -21.94
N VAL A 55 -15.03 20.66 -22.43
CA VAL A 55 -13.92 21.26 -23.20
C VAL A 55 -12.70 21.58 -22.34
N VAL A 56 -12.89 21.92 -21.06
CA VAL A 56 -11.81 22.18 -20.11
C VAL A 56 -11.04 20.89 -19.83
N MET A 57 -11.73 19.80 -19.46
CA MET A 57 -11.10 18.50 -19.23
C MET A 57 -10.28 18.03 -20.45
N ARG A 58 -10.87 18.06 -21.66
CA ARG A 58 -10.15 17.70 -22.90
C ARG A 58 -8.94 18.59 -23.17
N ARG A 59 -9.03 19.90 -22.95
CA ARG A 59 -7.91 20.82 -23.12
C ARG A 59 -6.79 20.52 -22.11
N THR A 60 -7.12 20.27 -20.86
CA THR A 60 -6.15 19.92 -19.82
C THR A 60 -5.44 18.61 -20.16
N LEU A 61 -6.15 17.58 -20.63
CA LEU A 61 -5.53 16.33 -21.09
C LEU A 61 -4.57 16.55 -22.28
N GLU A 62 -5.04 17.15 -23.37
CA GLU A 62 -4.28 17.29 -24.64
C GLU A 62 -3.18 18.36 -24.61
N VAL A 63 -3.24 19.34 -23.70
CA VAL A 63 -2.29 20.46 -23.61
C VAL A 63 -1.46 20.40 -22.34
N ASP A 64 -2.09 20.40 -21.17
CA ASP A 64 -1.38 20.60 -19.90
C ASP A 64 -0.76 19.30 -19.38
N ILE A 65 -1.48 18.18 -19.45
CA ILE A 65 -0.95 16.84 -19.13
C ILE A 65 0.07 16.41 -20.19
N LYS A 66 -0.17 16.66 -21.48
CA LYS A 66 0.84 16.41 -22.53
C LYS A 66 2.16 17.13 -22.26
N LYS A 67 2.10 18.43 -21.94
CA LYS A 67 3.29 19.22 -21.54
C LYS A 67 3.90 18.75 -20.22
N PHE A 68 3.09 18.20 -19.31
CA PHE A 68 3.56 17.62 -18.06
C PHE A 68 4.36 16.34 -18.32
N ILE A 69 3.80 15.39 -19.07
CA ILE A 69 4.45 14.12 -19.46
C ILE A 69 5.79 14.40 -20.17
N ALA A 70 5.85 15.38 -21.07
CA ALA A 70 7.10 15.71 -21.77
C ALA A 70 8.26 16.18 -20.85
N LYS A 71 7.98 16.47 -19.57
CA LYS A 71 8.96 16.83 -18.54
C LYS A 71 9.29 15.68 -17.59
N LEU A 72 8.66 14.52 -17.75
CA LEU A 72 8.84 13.35 -16.90
C LEU A 72 9.76 12.32 -17.60
N PRO A 73 10.97 12.04 -17.08
CA PRO A 73 11.87 11.07 -17.69
C PRO A 73 11.24 9.67 -17.77
N GLY A 74 11.27 9.04 -18.95
CA GLY A 74 10.68 7.71 -19.21
C GLY A 74 9.15 7.69 -19.33
N ALA A 75 8.46 8.82 -19.26
CA ALA A 75 7.01 8.88 -19.46
C ALA A 75 6.66 9.08 -20.94
N SER A 76 5.64 8.37 -21.44
CA SER A 76 5.24 8.42 -22.86
C SER A 76 3.84 8.99 -23.05
N TRP A 77 3.72 10.02 -23.91
CA TRP A 77 2.42 10.54 -24.34
C TRP A 77 1.62 9.52 -25.16
N ASP A 78 2.32 8.72 -25.96
CA ASP A 78 1.67 7.68 -26.77
C ASP A 78 1.09 6.59 -25.88
N LEU A 79 1.80 6.17 -24.83
CA LEU A 79 1.27 5.25 -23.81
C LEU A 79 0.08 5.84 -23.05
N PHE A 80 0.14 7.13 -22.68
CA PHE A 80 -0.98 7.80 -22.02
C PHE A 80 -2.27 7.75 -22.85
N ARG A 81 -2.16 7.84 -24.18
CA ARG A 81 -3.34 7.81 -25.07
C ARG A 81 -3.68 6.43 -25.63
N SER A 82 -2.80 5.43 -25.53
CA SER A 82 -3.05 4.12 -26.14
C SER A 82 -4.12 3.33 -25.39
N ARG A 83 -4.49 2.17 -25.93
CA ARG A 83 -5.35 1.17 -25.27
C ARG A 83 -4.58 -0.14 -25.04
N ASP A 84 -3.25 -0.07 -25.08
CA ASP A 84 -2.38 -1.21 -24.83
C ASP A 84 -2.39 -1.56 -23.34
N THR A 85 -1.99 -2.78 -23.00
CA THR A 85 -1.79 -3.21 -21.61
C THR A 85 -0.88 -2.24 -20.84
N GLY A 86 -1.31 -1.85 -19.64
CA GLY A 86 -0.69 -0.89 -18.74
C GLY A 86 -1.05 0.57 -19.02
N SER A 87 -1.74 0.89 -20.12
CA SER A 87 -2.09 2.28 -20.47
C SER A 87 -3.09 2.93 -19.50
N PHE A 88 -4.08 2.19 -18.98
CA PHE A 88 -5.06 2.72 -18.04
C PHE A 88 -4.46 2.95 -16.66
N ASP A 89 -3.64 2.00 -16.18
CA ASP A 89 -2.89 2.17 -14.94
C ASP A 89 -1.97 3.39 -15.08
N PHE A 90 -1.17 3.46 -16.16
CA PHE A 90 -0.30 4.60 -16.49
C PHE A 90 -1.04 5.96 -16.48
N ARG A 91 -2.23 6.05 -17.08
CA ARG A 91 -3.08 7.26 -17.02
C ARG A 91 -3.41 7.66 -15.59
N ALA A 92 -3.82 6.73 -14.74
CA ALA A 92 -4.11 7.00 -13.35
C ALA A 92 -2.88 7.51 -12.58
N GLN A 93 -1.67 7.03 -12.93
CA GLN A 93 -0.42 7.53 -12.36
C GLN A 93 -0.14 8.96 -12.76
N ILE A 94 -0.17 9.26 -14.06
CA ILE A 94 0.11 10.60 -14.57
C ILE A 94 -0.92 11.61 -14.08
N ILE A 95 -2.21 11.26 -14.02
CA ILE A 95 -3.26 12.16 -13.53
C ILE A 95 -3.09 12.46 -12.04
N SER A 96 -2.85 11.44 -11.21
CA SER A 96 -2.59 11.62 -9.78
C SER A 96 -1.38 12.52 -9.52
N GLU A 97 -0.28 12.29 -10.24
CA GLU A 97 0.96 13.07 -10.11
C GLU A 97 0.80 14.50 -10.67
N PHE A 98 0.07 14.67 -11.77
CA PHE A 98 -0.28 15.98 -12.32
C PHE A 98 -1.05 16.82 -11.30
N VAL A 99 -2.13 16.27 -10.71
CA VAL A 99 -2.92 16.97 -9.69
C VAL A 99 -2.06 17.29 -8.48
N SER A 100 -1.30 16.31 -7.95
CA SER A 100 -0.39 16.52 -6.80
C SER A 100 0.68 17.60 -7.01
N GLY A 101 1.15 17.77 -8.26
CA GLY A 101 2.16 18.77 -8.63
C GLY A 101 1.63 20.07 -9.24
N LYS A 102 0.31 20.26 -9.35
CA LYS A 102 -0.31 21.44 -10.00
C LYS A 102 -1.46 22.07 -9.22
N ILE A 103 -2.07 21.34 -8.29
CA ILE A 103 -3.21 21.78 -7.50
C ILE A 103 -2.79 21.79 -6.03
N GLU A 104 -2.73 22.97 -5.43
CA GLU A 104 -2.40 23.18 -4.03
C GLU A 104 -3.50 22.63 -3.13
N TYR A 105 -3.15 21.87 -2.09
CA TYR A 105 -4.11 21.50 -1.06
C TYR A 105 -4.34 22.69 -0.13
N LEU A 106 -5.55 23.25 -0.14
CA LEU A 106 -5.97 24.25 0.84
C LEU A 106 -7.01 23.60 1.73
N GLN A 107 -6.77 23.55 3.04
CA GLN A 107 -7.77 23.10 3.98
C GLN A 107 -8.84 24.18 4.16
N SER A 108 -10.11 23.80 4.02
CA SER A 108 -11.27 24.61 4.31
C SER A 108 -11.80 24.33 5.73
N ASP A 109 -12.74 25.15 6.20
CA ASP A 109 -13.65 24.76 7.29
C ASP A 109 -14.85 23.93 6.78
N GLY A 110 -14.87 23.61 5.48
CA GLY A 110 -15.90 22.88 4.74
C GLY A 110 -17.27 23.57 4.71
N LEU A 111 -17.32 24.86 5.00
CA LEU A 111 -18.48 25.71 4.73
C LEU A 111 -18.44 26.30 3.31
N ASP A 112 -17.39 26.02 2.55
CA ASP A 112 -17.23 26.41 1.16
C ASP A 112 -18.02 25.50 0.19
N PRO A 113 -18.51 26.04 -0.93
CA PRO A 113 -19.13 25.25 -1.97
C PRO A 113 -18.10 24.34 -2.64
N TRP A 114 -18.46 23.06 -2.82
CA TRP A 114 -17.70 22.13 -3.65
C TRP A 114 -17.44 22.72 -5.04
N GLN A 115 -16.19 22.65 -5.47
CA GLN A 115 -15.77 23.13 -6.77
C GLN A 115 -16.10 22.10 -7.86
N PHE A 116 -16.50 22.59 -9.03
CA PHE A 116 -16.44 21.76 -10.23
C PHE A 116 -14.98 21.58 -10.67
N PRO A 117 -14.63 20.44 -11.30
CA PRO A 117 -13.29 20.17 -11.82
C PRO A 117 -12.63 21.34 -12.61
N GLU A 118 -13.38 22.08 -13.44
CA GLU A 118 -12.89 23.28 -14.13
C GLU A 118 -12.57 24.47 -13.21
N GLU A 119 -13.30 24.63 -12.11
CA GLU A 119 -13.03 25.65 -11.11
C GLU A 119 -11.74 25.30 -10.36
N THR A 120 -11.57 24.04 -9.94
CA THR A 120 -10.32 23.56 -9.32
C THR A 120 -9.10 23.73 -10.24
N LEU A 121 -9.24 23.49 -11.55
CA LEU A 121 -8.17 23.77 -12.52
C LEU A 121 -7.89 25.26 -12.72
N THR A 122 -8.91 26.12 -12.59
CA THR A 122 -8.80 27.57 -12.73
C THR A 122 -8.16 28.19 -11.50
N LEU A 123 -8.65 27.84 -10.31
CA LEU A 123 -8.17 28.27 -9.00
C LEU A 123 -6.79 27.67 -8.68
N LYS A 124 -6.49 26.49 -9.21
CA LYS A 124 -5.27 25.69 -8.93
C LYS A 124 -5.12 25.29 -7.47
N SER A 125 -6.23 25.24 -6.76
CA SER A 125 -6.30 24.86 -5.35
C SER A 125 -7.66 24.25 -5.02
N GLY A 126 -7.69 23.51 -3.92
CA GLY A 126 -8.89 22.86 -3.37
C GLY A 126 -8.50 21.90 -2.25
N ASP A 127 -9.48 21.45 -1.48
CA ASP A 127 -9.31 20.50 -0.38
C ASP A 127 -9.46 19.04 -0.87
N CYS A 128 -9.98 18.14 -0.03
CA CYS A 128 -10.10 16.72 -0.33
C CYS A 128 -11.16 16.42 -1.39
N GLU A 129 -12.36 17.01 -1.31
CA GLU A 129 -13.40 16.82 -2.31
C GLU A 129 -13.01 17.39 -3.66
N ASP A 130 -12.55 18.64 -3.73
CA ASP A 130 -12.26 19.34 -4.98
C ASP A 130 -11.24 18.57 -5.82
N ARG A 131 -10.18 18.10 -5.15
CA ARG A 131 -9.12 17.32 -5.77
C ARG A 131 -9.58 15.90 -6.11
N ALA A 132 -10.43 15.27 -5.31
CA ALA A 132 -11.02 13.96 -5.65
C ALA A 132 -11.93 14.05 -6.90
N LEU A 133 -12.81 15.05 -6.95
CA LEU A 133 -13.70 15.31 -8.08
C LEU A 133 -12.91 15.60 -9.36
N LEU A 134 -11.85 16.41 -9.27
CA LEU A 134 -10.94 16.67 -10.38
C LEU A 134 -10.20 15.41 -10.85
N ILE A 135 -9.59 14.64 -9.94
CA ILE A 135 -8.91 13.38 -10.26
C ILE A 135 -9.88 12.43 -10.98
N ALA A 136 -11.04 12.17 -10.38
CA ALA A 136 -12.04 11.27 -10.97
C ALA A 136 -12.50 11.75 -12.35
N SER A 137 -12.77 13.04 -12.52
CA SER A 137 -13.19 13.61 -13.82
C SER A 137 -12.09 13.52 -14.89
N LEU A 138 -10.82 13.73 -14.52
CA LEU A 138 -9.70 13.52 -15.45
C LEU A 138 -9.52 12.04 -15.84
N LEU A 139 -9.72 11.11 -14.90
CA LEU A 139 -9.70 9.66 -15.20
C LEU A 139 -10.81 9.31 -16.20
N LEU A 140 -12.04 9.74 -15.96
CA LEU A 140 -13.18 9.53 -16.86
C LEU A 140 -12.96 10.17 -18.23
N ALA A 141 -12.53 11.43 -18.27
CA ALA A 141 -12.26 12.16 -19.51
C ALA A 141 -11.06 11.60 -20.29
N SER A 142 -10.13 10.89 -19.64
CA SER A 142 -9.05 10.17 -20.33
C SER A 142 -9.53 8.88 -21.02
N GLY A 143 -10.76 8.43 -20.73
CA GLY A 143 -11.36 7.20 -21.26
C GLY A 143 -11.21 5.97 -20.35
N ILE A 144 -10.90 6.15 -19.06
CA ILE A 144 -11.09 5.07 -18.08
C ILE A 144 -12.59 4.88 -17.84
N SER A 145 -13.05 3.63 -17.79
CA SER A 145 -14.47 3.33 -17.56
C SER A 145 -14.94 3.85 -16.20
N SER A 146 -16.14 4.43 -16.17
CA SER A 146 -16.84 4.83 -14.94
C SER A 146 -17.02 3.70 -13.94
N PHE A 147 -17.07 2.44 -14.38
CA PHE A 147 -17.16 1.30 -13.48
C PHE A 147 -15.85 1.00 -12.73
N ASN A 148 -14.71 1.55 -13.18
CA ASN A 148 -13.39 1.40 -12.56
C ASN A 148 -12.95 2.64 -11.76
N VAL A 149 -13.82 3.63 -11.59
CA VAL A 149 -13.57 4.85 -10.79
C VAL A 149 -14.72 5.02 -9.79
N ARG A 150 -14.41 5.35 -8.54
CA ARG A 150 -15.41 5.82 -7.54
C ARG A 150 -14.85 7.03 -6.81
N VAL A 151 -15.67 8.04 -6.59
CA VAL A 151 -15.46 8.97 -5.48
C VAL A 151 -16.14 8.40 -4.25
N ALA A 152 -15.39 8.26 -3.17
CA ALA A 152 -15.88 7.79 -1.89
C ALA A 152 -16.08 8.99 -0.95
N LEU A 153 -17.28 9.13 -0.41
CA LEU A 153 -17.61 10.05 0.68
C LEU A 153 -17.68 9.22 1.95
N GLY A 154 -16.95 9.61 2.99
CA GLY A 154 -16.94 8.81 4.19
C GLY A 154 -16.20 9.44 5.36
N LYS A 155 -15.76 8.55 6.23
CA LYS A 155 -14.97 8.90 7.40
C LYS A 155 -13.60 8.28 7.29
N PHE A 156 -12.60 9.10 7.44
CA PHE A 156 -11.30 8.67 7.86
C PHE A 156 -11.30 8.51 9.38
N ARG A 157 -11.41 7.27 9.86
CA ARG A 157 -11.37 6.97 11.29
C ARG A 157 -9.92 6.86 11.73
N VAL A 158 -9.58 7.31 12.94
CA VAL A 158 -8.33 7.00 13.64
C VAL A 158 -8.63 6.56 15.08
N SER A 159 -7.72 5.83 15.73
CA SER A 159 -7.78 5.62 17.18
C SER A 159 -6.51 6.15 17.82
N ILE A 160 -6.60 6.94 18.88
CA ILE A 160 -5.47 7.47 19.66
C ILE A 160 -5.74 7.09 21.12
N LYS A 161 -4.83 6.36 21.78
CA LYS A 161 -4.97 5.91 23.18
C LYS A 161 -6.30 5.18 23.44
N GLY A 162 -6.68 4.28 22.53
CA GLY A 162 -7.96 3.55 22.58
C GLY A 162 -9.22 4.38 22.36
N LYS A 163 -9.13 5.68 22.00
CA LYS A 163 -10.27 6.52 21.62
C LYS A 163 -10.34 6.70 20.11
N GLU A 164 -11.47 6.33 19.51
CA GLU A 164 -11.74 6.60 18.10
C GLU A 164 -12.05 8.09 17.85
N GLN A 165 -11.36 8.70 16.89
CA GLN A 165 -11.70 9.99 16.29
C GLN A 165 -12.08 9.73 14.83
N ASN A 166 -13.10 10.42 14.30
CA ASN A 166 -13.47 10.32 12.89
C ASN A 166 -13.35 11.71 12.27
N PHE A 167 -12.61 11.79 11.17
CA PHE A 167 -12.58 12.95 10.28
C PHE A 167 -13.44 12.62 9.07
N ASP A 168 -14.35 13.51 8.68
CA ASP A 168 -15.00 13.40 7.39
C ASP A 168 -13.95 13.68 6.28
N HIS A 169 -13.99 12.87 5.21
CA HIS A 169 -13.00 12.85 4.11
C HIS A 169 -13.62 12.37 2.80
N VAL A 170 -13.01 12.79 1.69
CA VAL A 170 -13.35 12.37 0.32
C VAL A 170 -12.09 11.84 -0.38
N TRP A 171 -12.19 10.70 -1.07
CA TRP A 171 -11.07 10.10 -1.80
C TRP A 171 -11.53 9.40 -3.09
N VAL A 172 -10.58 9.05 -3.96
CA VAL A 172 -10.87 8.30 -5.20
C VAL A 172 -10.44 6.85 -5.02
N MET A 173 -11.30 5.92 -5.42
CA MET A 173 -10.94 4.52 -5.63
C MET A 173 -10.81 4.26 -7.13
N TYR A 174 -9.69 3.68 -7.55
CA TYR A 174 -9.44 3.23 -8.92
C TYR A 174 -9.32 1.69 -8.94
N LYS A 175 -9.91 1.04 -9.95
CA LYS A 175 -9.77 -0.39 -10.20
C LYS A 175 -8.71 -0.59 -11.28
N SER A 176 -7.55 -1.14 -10.91
CA SER A 176 -6.43 -1.35 -11.83
C SER A 176 -6.75 -2.33 -12.95
N GLU A 177 -5.91 -2.42 -13.98
CA GLU A 177 -6.10 -3.38 -15.08
C GLU A 177 -6.11 -4.84 -14.58
N ALA A 178 -5.38 -5.13 -13.50
CA ALA A 178 -5.42 -6.42 -12.80
C ALA A 178 -6.71 -6.67 -11.98
N GLY A 179 -7.60 -5.67 -11.86
CA GLY A 179 -8.90 -5.78 -11.20
C GLY A 179 -8.94 -5.36 -9.72
N ASN A 180 -7.82 -4.86 -9.18
CA ASN A 180 -7.68 -4.53 -7.75
C ASN A 180 -8.11 -3.09 -7.47
N TRP A 181 -8.89 -2.89 -6.40
CA TRP A 181 -9.27 -1.56 -5.94
C TRP A 181 -8.13 -0.91 -5.14
N GLN A 182 -7.72 0.29 -5.55
CA GLN A 182 -6.63 1.08 -4.99
C GLN A 182 -7.11 2.48 -4.61
N VAL A 183 -6.64 3.01 -3.48
CA VAL A 183 -6.91 4.39 -3.04
C VAL A 183 -5.99 5.35 -3.78
N ILE A 184 -6.56 6.39 -4.39
CA ILE A 184 -5.83 7.59 -4.81
C ILE A 184 -6.20 8.70 -3.82
N GLU A 185 -5.24 9.05 -2.96
CA GLU A 185 -5.43 10.06 -1.91
C GLU A 185 -5.34 11.49 -2.48
N PRO A 186 -6.44 12.26 -2.53
CA PRO A 186 -6.44 13.61 -3.07
C PRO A 186 -5.62 14.60 -2.26
N ALA A 187 -5.45 14.42 -0.95
CA ALA A 187 -4.66 15.32 -0.11
C ALA A 187 -3.15 15.11 -0.23
N HIS A 188 -2.68 14.17 -1.06
CA HIS A 188 -1.25 14.01 -1.35
C HIS A 188 -0.73 15.23 -2.13
N ALA A 189 -0.13 16.18 -1.41
CA ALA A 189 0.47 17.39 -1.96
C ALA A 189 1.99 17.34 -1.84
N LYS A 190 2.72 17.75 -2.89
CA LYS A 190 4.16 18.05 -2.76
C LYS A 190 4.35 19.34 -1.95
N LYS A 191 4.34 19.25 -0.62
CA LYS A 191 4.72 20.40 0.23
C LYS A 191 6.14 20.83 -0.09
N ILE A 192 6.29 22.07 -0.56
CA ILE A 192 7.54 22.82 -0.44
C ILE A 192 7.83 22.91 1.07
N ARG A 193 8.89 22.24 1.51
CA ARG A 193 9.25 22.12 2.94
C ARG A 193 9.35 23.48 3.63
N THR A 194 8.38 23.78 4.49
CA THR A 194 8.61 24.54 5.72
C THR A 194 8.45 23.60 6.90
N GLN A 195 9.59 23.25 7.51
CA GLN A 195 9.64 22.49 8.77
C GLN A 195 8.73 23.15 9.82
N ILE A 196 7.72 22.42 10.28
CA ILE A 196 7.08 22.69 11.56
C ILE A 196 7.22 21.40 12.37
N ASP A 197 8.09 21.44 13.38
CA ASP A 197 8.17 20.42 14.42
C ASP A 197 6.84 20.35 15.18
N VAL A 198 6.01 19.35 14.88
CA VAL A 198 4.83 19.00 15.68
C VAL A 198 5.05 17.66 16.37
N LYS A 199 5.35 17.72 17.66
CA LYS A 199 5.19 16.59 18.58
C LYS A 199 3.70 16.38 18.89
N GLU A 200 2.96 15.78 17.98
CA GLU A 200 1.61 15.25 18.28
C GLU A 200 1.66 13.74 18.51
N GLU A 201 0.93 13.30 19.53
CA GLU A 201 0.83 11.88 19.88
C GLU A 201 0.21 11.08 18.73
N MET A 202 0.87 9.97 18.38
CA MET A 202 0.57 9.22 17.16
C MET A 202 -0.69 8.35 17.29
N PRO A 203 -1.61 8.30 16.30
CA PRO A 203 -2.68 7.33 16.32
C PRO A 203 -2.15 5.92 16.31
N GLU A 204 -2.87 5.11 17.07
CA GLU A 204 -2.84 3.68 17.05
C GLU A 204 -3.50 3.12 15.78
N GLN A 205 -4.77 3.46 15.50
CA GLN A 205 -5.55 2.97 14.33
C GLN A 205 -5.83 4.04 13.30
N ALA A 206 -6.13 3.59 12.08
CA ALA A 206 -6.87 4.36 11.11
C ALA A 206 -7.85 3.50 10.27
N GLU A 207 -8.73 4.06 9.44
CA GLU A 207 -9.58 3.31 8.49
C GLU A 207 -10.22 4.27 7.49
N TYR A 208 -10.19 3.94 6.19
CA TYR A 208 -11.12 4.55 5.22
C TYR A 208 -12.48 3.84 5.36
N VAL A 209 -13.44 4.52 5.97
CA VAL A 209 -14.81 4.01 6.19
C VAL A 209 -15.73 4.68 5.17
N PRO A 210 -15.99 4.09 3.99
CA PRO A 210 -16.91 4.66 3.03
C PRO A 210 -18.33 4.67 3.60
N LEU A 211 -19.05 5.78 3.41
CA LEU A 211 -20.48 5.86 3.66
C LEU A 211 -21.25 5.81 2.35
N TYR A 212 -20.73 6.54 1.35
CA TYR A 212 -21.23 6.54 -0.02
C TYR A 212 -20.08 6.39 -1.01
N LEU A 213 -20.37 5.77 -2.15
CA LEU A 213 -19.50 5.72 -3.32
C LEU A 213 -20.31 6.22 -4.52
N PHE A 214 -19.70 6.94 -5.45
CA PHE A 214 -20.38 7.31 -6.68
C PHE A 214 -19.45 7.37 -7.88
N ASN A 215 -20.06 7.19 -9.05
CA ASN A 215 -19.52 7.56 -10.35
C ASN A 215 -20.55 8.45 -11.09
N ASP A 216 -20.30 8.78 -12.36
CA ASP A 216 -21.21 9.57 -13.19
C ASP A 216 -22.56 8.88 -13.47
N VAL A 217 -22.70 7.57 -13.18
CA VAL A 217 -23.91 6.78 -13.45
C VAL A 217 -24.73 6.50 -12.19
N HIS A 218 -24.08 6.18 -11.06
CA HIS A 218 -24.74 5.67 -9.86
C HIS A 218 -24.13 6.24 -8.58
N LEU A 219 -24.99 6.38 -7.57
CA LEU A 219 -24.61 6.57 -6.16
C LEU A 219 -24.94 5.28 -5.40
N TRP A 220 -24.03 4.83 -4.55
CA TRP A 220 -24.15 3.65 -3.71
C TRP A 220 -23.94 3.99 -2.23
N GLN A 221 -24.64 3.29 -1.35
CA GLN A 221 -24.36 3.25 0.09
C GLN A 221 -23.55 1.98 0.42
N VAL A 222 -22.71 2.03 1.47
CA VAL A 222 -21.78 0.93 1.86
C VAL A 222 -21.87 0.59 3.36
N GLN A 223 -23.08 0.36 3.89
CA GLN A 223 -23.26 -0.05 5.29
C GLN A 223 -24.40 -1.04 5.52
N GLN A 224 -24.26 -1.80 6.63
CA GLN A 224 -25.21 -2.83 7.06
C GLN A 224 -26.64 -2.33 7.31
N PRO A 225 -27.67 -3.18 7.12
CA PRO A 225 -29.08 -2.75 7.13
C PRO A 225 -29.63 -2.13 8.41
N SER A 226 -28.96 -2.26 9.54
CA SER A 226 -29.38 -1.69 10.83
C SER A 226 -29.07 -0.20 11.00
N VAL A 227 -28.26 0.40 10.12
CA VAL A 227 -27.83 1.80 10.17
C VAL A 227 -28.49 2.67 9.09
N TYR A 228 -29.38 2.11 8.26
CA TYR A 228 -30.06 2.85 7.19
C TYR A 228 -30.95 3.98 7.75
N LYS A 229 -30.43 5.22 7.74
CA LYS A 229 -31.22 6.41 8.03
C LYS A 229 -32.21 6.69 6.91
N LYS A 230 -33.40 7.18 7.27
CA LYS A 230 -34.48 7.52 6.33
C LYS A 230 -34.24 8.79 5.50
N ASP A 231 -33.20 9.57 5.79
CA ASP A 231 -32.97 10.91 5.22
C ASP A 231 -31.53 11.03 4.71
N ILE A 232 -31.33 10.54 3.47
CA ILE A 232 -30.03 10.53 2.77
C ILE A 232 -29.60 11.96 2.41
N ALA A 233 -30.55 12.82 2.00
CA ALA A 233 -30.29 14.21 1.65
C ALA A 233 -29.61 14.98 2.79
N LYS A 234 -30.02 14.74 4.05
CA LYS A 234 -29.39 15.35 5.22
C LYS A 234 -27.98 14.82 5.52
N ASP A 235 -27.68 13.57 5.21
CA ASP A 235 -26.33 13.00 5.38
C ASP A 235 -25.39 13.43 4.24
N LEU A 236 -25.87 13.59 2.99
CA LEU A 236 -25.05 14.11 1.87
C LEU A 236 -24.82 15.63 1.93
N LYS A 237 -25.76 16.39 2.53
CA LYS A 237 -25.57 17.82 2.87
C LYS A 237 -24.50 18.06 3.96
N ARG A 238 -23.93 17.00 4.54
CA ARG A 238 -22.83 17.18 5.50
C ARG A 238 -21.60 17.73 4.80
N ASN A 239 -20.84 18.46 5.58
CA ASN A 239 -19.50 18.91 5.27
C ASN A 239 -18.56 17.68 5.32
N TRP A 240 -17.77 17.46 4.27
CA TRP A 240 -16.93 16.26 4.10
C TRP A 240 -15.42 16.54 4.22
N SER A 241 -15.05 17.74 4.67
CA SER A 241 -13.68 18.28 4.60
C SER A 241 -13.12 18.57 5.99
N SER A 242 -12.44 17.59 6.59
CA SER A 242 -11.75 17.78 7.89
C SER A 242 -10.40 17.08 8.04
N LEU A 243 -9.87 16.49 6.97
CA LEU A 243 -8.66 15.67 7.02
C LEU A 243 -7.39 16.39 6.52
N HIS A 244 -6.29 16.23 7.26
CA HIS A 244 -4.95 16.65 6.87
C HIS A 244 -3.95 15.46 6.99
N PRO A 245 -3.57 14.74 5.91
CA PRO A 245 -2.92 13.42 6.01
C PRO A 245 -1.50 13.29 5.40
N GLU A 246 -0.53 12.63 6.07
CA GLU A 246 0.75 12.18 5.43
C GLU A 246 1.31 10.88 5.98
N PHE A 247 2.34 10.37 5.36
CA PHE A 247 2.16 9.19 4.59
C PHE A 247 3.49 8.41 4.57
N ALA A 248 3.76 7.61 5.61
CA ALA A 248 4.70 6.50 5.46
C ALA A 248 4.25 5.12 5.95
N GLY A 249 4.15 4.18 5.02
CA GLY A 249 4.30 2.73 5.24
C GLY A 249 5.72 2.35 5.64
N TRP A 250 6.20 2.86 6.78
CA TRP A 250 7.57 3.34 6.86
C TRP A 250 8.68 2.31 6.62
N VAL A 251 8.65 1.04 7.05
CA VAL A 251 9.83 0.18 6.81
C VAL A 251 10.00 -0.13 5.31
N HIS A 252 9.02 -0.76 4.66
CA HIS A 252 9.06 -1.03 3.21
C HIS A 252 9.15 0.25 2.37
N LYS A 253 8.42 1.30 2.74
CA LYS A 253 8.45 2.60 2.04
C LYS A 253 9.77 3.35 2.22
N SER A 254 10.38 3.31 3.41
CA SER A 254 11.68 3.96 3.67
C SER A 254 12.83 3.17 3.05
N LEU A 255 12.76 1.83 3.02
CA LEU A 255 13.63 0.99 2.21
C LEU A 255 13.53 1.39 0.74
N LEU A 256 12.32 1.42 0.17
CA LEU A 256 12.10 1.80 -1.23
C LEU A 256 12.59 3.23 -1.53
N ASN A 257 12.21 4.22 -0.72
CA ASN A 257 12.62 5.62 -0.90
C ASN A 257 14.13 5.83 -0.71
N LYS A 258 14.78 5.07 0.19
CA LYS A 258 16.24 5.11 0.38
C LYS A 258 16.97 4.37 -0.75
N ALA A 259 16.38 3.31 -1.29
CA ALA A 259 16.94 2.57 -2.43
C ALA A 259 16.85 3.40 -3.72
N LEU A 260 15.70 4.03 -3.95
CA LEU A 260 15.32 4.75 -5.16
C LEU A 260 15.40 6.27 -4.98
N SER A 261 16.54 6.77 -4.51
CA SER A 261 16.79 8.21 -4.39
C SER A 261 16.70 8.93 -5.76
N PRO A 262 16.51 10.26 -5.82
CA PRO A 262 16.26 10.98 -7.08
C PRO A 262 17.35 10.86 -8.16
N ASP A 263 18.57 10.48 -7.76
CA ASP A 263 19.71 10.14 -8.62
C ASP A 263 19.62 8.73 -9.25
N ILE A 264 18.82 7.84 -8.66
CA ILE A 264 18.58 6.45 -9.10
C ILE A 264 17.28 6.32 -9.89
N CYS A 265 16.21 6.97 -9.44
CA CYS A 265 14.86 6.80 -9.96
C CYS A 265 14.19 8.17 -10.22
N PRO A 266 13.51 8.37 -11.37
CA PRO A 266 12.71 9.57 -11.59
C PRO A 266 11.66 9.75 -10.48
N PRO A 267 11.50 10.96 -9.90
CA PRO A 267 10.60 11.17 -8.75
C PRO A 267 9.15 10.75 -8.98
N TRP A 268 8.64 10.85 -10.22
CA TRP A 268 7.28 10.45 -10.55
C TRP A 268 7.09 8.92 -10.53
N VAL A 269 8.11 8.13 -10.88
CA VAL A 269 8.10 6.67 -10.78
C VAL A 269 8.11 6.26 -9.31
N LEU A 270 8.93 6.91 -8.49
CA LEU A 270 8.93 6.68 -7.05
C LEU A 270 7.57 7.02 -6.42
N ASN A 271 6.94 8.12 -6.83
CA ASN A 271 5.59 8.49 -6.39
C ASN A 271 4.55 7.46 -6.87
N ALA A 272 4.69 6.95 -8.10
CA ALA A 272 3.81 5.94 -8.66
C ALA A 272 3.86 4.62 -7.88
N LEU A 273 5.07 4.14 -7.54
CA LEU A 273 5.31 2.99 -6.65
C LEU A 273 4.79 3.28 -5.23
N ASN A 274 4.97 4.51 -4.74
CA ASN A 274 4.56 4.87 -3.38
C ASN A 274 3.05 4.85 -3.12
N ARG A 275 2.19 4.74 -4.15
CA ARG A 275 0.73 4.59 -3.97
C ARG A 275 0.32 3.23 -3.45
N HIS A 276 1.14 2.19 -3.67
CA HIS A 276 0.93 0.90 -3.01
C HIS A 276 1.02 1.04 -1.48
N PHE A 277 1.74 2.05 -0.97
CA PHE A 277 1.75 2.39 0.45
C PHE A 277 0.62 3.36 0.84
N THR A 278 -0.54 2.83 1.23
CA THR A 278 -1.64 3.62 1.81
C THR A 278 -1.30 4.01 3.25
N SER A 279 -0.84 5.25 3.44
CA SER A 279 -0.21 5.67 4.69
C SER A 279 -1.11 6.59 5.58
N VAL A 280 -0.66 7.09 6.77
CA VAL A 280 -1.49 7.94 7.70
C VAL A 280 -0.76 8.97 8.64
N LEU A 281 -1.36 10.17 8.77
CA LEU A 281 -1.14 11.32 9.70
C LEU A 281 0.27 11.92 9.95
N TRP A 282 1.18 11.89 8.98
CA TRP A 282 2.56 12.41 9.03
C TRP A 282 3.51 11.49 9.82
N GLN A 283 3.19 10.19 9.85
CA GLN A 283 3.69 9.28 10.89
C GLN A 283 4.09 7.88 10.41
N LYS A 284 5.17 7.39 11.01
CA LYS A 284 5.86 6.15 10.60
C LYS A 284 5.13 4.85 10.94
N ASN A 285 4.18 4.84 11.88
CA ASN A 285 3.69 3.61 12.52
C ASN A 285 2.33 3.13 11.99
N LEU A 286 1.77 3.77 10.97
CA LEU A 286 0.46 3.45 10.44
C LEU A 286 0.61 2.85 9.03
N THR A 287 1.29 1.71 8.97
CA THR A 287 1.99 1.19 7.78
C THR A 287 1.27 0.11 6.97
N VAL A 288 0.62 0.47 5.86
CA VAL A 288 0.06 -0.53 4.91
C VAL A 288 0.84 -0.49 3.60
N ASP A 289 1.42 -1.61 3.21
CA ASP A 289 1.67 -1.95 1.81
C ASP A 289 0.45 -2.71 1.27
N SER A 290 0.04 -2.44 0.02
CA SER A 290 -1.07 -3.16 -0.63
C SER A 290 -0.89 -4.68 -0.68
N VAL A 291 0.34 -5.19 -0.63
CA VAL A 291 0.64 -6.64 -0.57
C VAL A 291 0.15 -7.25 0.74
N ASP A 292 0.35 -6.53 1.86
CA ASP A 292 0.00 -6.94 3.24
C ASP A 292 -1.51 -6.94 3.54
N LEU A 293 -2.37 -6.68 2.55
CA LEU A 293 -3.82 -6.61 2.75
C LEU A 293 -4.45 -8.01 2.95
N PRO A 294 -5.36 -8.18 3.93
CA PRO A 294 -6.07 -9.45 4.12
C PRO A 294 -6.88 -9.84 2.88
N GLY A 295 -6.62 -11.05 2.36
CA GLY A 295 -7.23 -11.61 1.16
C GLY A 295 -6.27 -11.79 -0.03
N SER A 296 -5.14 -11.08 -0.05
CA SER A 296 -4.09 -11.22 -1.08
C SER A 296 -2.82 -11.95 -0.62
N TYR A 297 -2.72 -12.30 0.66
CA TYR A 297 -1.54 -12.96 1.25
C TYR A 297 -1.15 -14.26 0.54
N ASP A 298 0.11 -14.31 0.08
CA ASP A 298 0.78 -15.53 -0.36
C ASP A 298 2.11 -15.67 0.40
N PRO A 299 2.37 -16.77 1.13
CA PRO A 299 3.59 -16.90 1.93
C PRO A 299 4.87 -16.88 1.09
N ARG A 300 4.80 -17.05 -0.24
CA ARG A 300 5.96 -16.89 -1.14
C ARG A 300 6.34 -15.42 -1.31
N ASP A 301 5.38 -14.50 -1.25
CA ASP A 301 5.62 -13.06 -1.39
C ASP A 301 6.24 -12.44 -0.14
N HIS A 302 5.93 -13.01 1.02
CA HIS A 302 6.44 -12.59 2.33
C HIS A 302 7.62 -13.43 2.84
N PHE A 303 8.12 -14.35 2.00
CA PHE A 303 9.13 -15.34 2.37
C PHE A 303 8.80 -16.15 3.63
N ASP A 304 7.52 -16.36 3.97
CA ASP A 304 7.08 -17.13 5.12
C ASP A 304 7.10 -18.65 4.90
N ASN A 305 6.93 -19.41 5.98
CA ASN A 305 6.78 -20.87 5.99
C ASN A 305 7.92 -21.64 5.28
N GLY A 306 9.11 -21.05 5.14
CA GLY A 306 10.27 -21.62 4.46
C GLY A 306 10.17 -21.63 2.93
N TYR A 307 9.36 -20.77 2.30
CA TYR A 307 9.26 -20.66 0.83
C TYR A 307 10.42 -19.82 0.22
N ILE A 308 11.68 -20.21 0.49
CA ILE A 308 12.86 -19.45 0.06
C ILE A 308 13.06 -19.51 -1.46
N THR A 309 13.13 -20.71 -2.02
CA THR A 309 13.36 -20.89 -3.46
C THR A 309 12.16 -20.39 -4.28
N GLU A 310 10.94 -20.67 -3.81
CA GLU A 310 9.71 -20.28 -4.49
C GLU A 310 9.47 -18.76 -4.43
N GLY A 311 9.77 -18.10 -3.30
CA GLY A 311 9.72 -16.64 -3.20
C GLY A 311 10.74 -15.95 -4.12
N TRP A 312 11.99 -16.44 -4.18
CA TRP A 312 12.98 -15.91 -5.11
C TRP A 312 12.63 -16.14 -6.58
N GLN A 313 11.96 -17.24 -6.93
CA GLN A 313 11.44 -17.43 -8.28
C GLN A 313 10.40 -16.35 -8.61
N MET A 314 9.47 -16.04 -7.69
CA MET A 314 8.47 -14.97 -7.90
C MET A 314 9.13 -13.58 -8.02
N VAL A 315 10.19 -13.30 -7.25
CA VAL A 315 10.99 -12.08 -7.40
C VAL A 315 11.61 -12.00 -8.80
N LYS A 316 12.25 -13.07 -9.29
CA LYS A 316 12.85 -13.14 -10.63
C LYS A 316 11.81 -12.93 -11.73
N ASP A 317 10.67 -13.62 -11.64
CA ASP A 317 9.59 -13.52 -12.64
C ASP A 317 9.04 -12.09 -12.72
N ARG A 318 8.88 -11.41 -11.58
CA ARG A 318 8.44 -10.00 -11.51
C ARG A 318 9.49 -9.01 -12.02
N LEU A 319 10.77 -9.21 -11.68
CA LEU A 319 11.84 -8.37 -12.22
C LEU A 319 11.99 -8.54 -13.73
N ALA A 320 11.80 -9.75 -14.26
CA ALA A 320 11.75 -10.01 -15.70
C ALA A 320 10.53 -9.35 -16.38
N GLN A 321 9.34 -9.40 -15.77
CA GLN A 321 8.17 -8.65 -16.25
C GLN A 321 8.45 -7.14 -16.28
N PHE A 322 8.99 -6.59 -15.19
CA PHE A 322 9.35 -5.19 -15.10
C PHE A 322 10.41 -4.76 -16.13
N GLU A 323 11.42 -5.60 -16.39
CA GLU A 323 12.44 -5.33 -17.40
C GLU A 323 11.89 -5.26 -18.83
N VAL A 324 10.80 -5.99 -19.12
CA VAL A 324 10.13 -6.00 -20.43
C VAL A 324 9.11 -4.88 -20.54
N GLU A 325 8.35 -4.61 -19.48
CA GLU A 325 7.16 -3.75 -19.51
C GLU A 325 7.44 -2.32 -19.01
N GLY A 326 8.50 -2.13 -18.22
CA GLY A 326 8.94 -0.84 -17.67
C GLY A 326 7.80 -0.09 -16.99
N VAL A 327 7.55 1.14 -17.45
CA VAL A 327 6.47 2.01 -16.94
C VAL A 327 5.05 1.48 -17.13
N LYS A 328 4.85 0.45 -17.96
CA LYS A 328 3.53 -0.19 -18.14
C LYS A 328 3.15 -1.08 -16.97
N ASN A 329 4.12 -1.57 -16.19
CA ASN A 329 3.90 -2.46 -15.06
C ASN A 329 4.88 -2.15 -13.91
N LEU A 330 4.64 -1.03 -13.22
CA LEU A 330 5.38 -0.68 -12.01
C LEU A 330 4.99 -1.59 -10.82
N ASP A 331 3.77 -2.12 -10.81
CA ASP A 331 3.26 -3.06 -9.80
C ASP A 331 4.15 -4.30 -9.67
N ALA A 332 4.68 -4.84 -10.78
CA ALA A 332 5.65 -5.95 -10.76
C ALA A 332 6.92 -5.59 -9.98
N PHE A 333 7.49 -4.39 -10.19
CA PHE A 333 8.65 -3.96 -9.42
C PHE A 333 8.31 -3.73 -7.94
N HIS A 334 7.17 -3.11 -7.65
CA HIS A 334 6.70 -2.92 -6.27
C HIS A 334 6.62 -4.26 -5.52
N LEU A 335 5.98 -5.26 -6.11
CA LEU A 335 5.87 -6.61 -5.55
C LEU A 335 7.23 -7.28 -5.36
N ALA A 336 8.17 -7.12 -6.31
CA ALA A 336 9.53 -7.65 -6.15
C ALA A 336 10.30 -6.94 -5.03
N ALA A 337 10.22 -5.62 -4.93
CA ALA A 337 10.89 -4.83 -3.90
C ALA A 337 10.38 -5.18 -2.48
N HIS A 338 9.05 -5.34 -2.33
CA HIS A 338 8.42 -5.86 -1.13
C HIS A 338 9.01 -7.22 -0.73
N SER A 339 8.95 -8.22 -1.61
CA SER A 339 9.49 -9.55 -1.35
C SER A 339 10.99 -9.55 -1.02
N ILE A 340 11.79 -8.68 -1.65
CA ILE A 340 13.22 -8.53 -1.31
C ILE A 340 13.39 -7.99 0.12
N ALA A 341 12.58 -7.04 0.57
CA ALA A 341 12.61 -6.56 1.96
C ALA A 341 12.29 -7.69 2.95
N ASP A 342 11.18 -8.39 2.72
CA ASP A 342 10.72 -9.50 3.58
C ASP A 342 11.73 -10.65 3.64
N PHE A 343 12.44 -10.96 2.54
CA PHE A 343 13.53 -11.94 2.57
C PHE A 343 14.61 -11.58 3.61
N TYR A 344 15.05 -10.32 3.67
CA TYR A 344 16.07 -9.93 4.63
C TYR A 344 15.52 -9.84 6.06
N ALA A 345 14.24 -9.50 6.25
CA ALA A 345 13.62 -9.39 7.56
C ALA A 345 13.27 -10.77 8.18
N HIS A 346 12.66 -11.67 7.41
CA HIS A 346 11.95 -12.86 7.93
C HIS A 346 12.77 -14.16 7.90
N THR A 347 13.92 -14.15 7.23
CA THR A 347 14.74 -15.35 7.03
C THR A 347 15.93 -15.45 7.99
N SER A 348 16.49 -16.64 8.09
CA SER A 348 17.76 -16.89 8.78
C SER A 348 18.97 -16.32 8.03
N TYR A 349 18.82 -15.79 6.80
CA TYR A 349 19.95 -15.26 6.03
C TYR A 349 20.68 -14.14 6.76
N GLY A 350 19.98 -13.19 7.39
CA GLY A 350 20.65 -12.14 8.18
C GLY A 350 21.46 -12.65 9.39
N HIS A 351 21.17 -13.88 9.88
CA HIS A 351 21.95 -14.53 10.93
C HIS A 351 23.22 -15.21 10.38
N PHE A 352 23.11 -15.94 9.27
CA PHE A 352 24.19 -16.78 8.72
C PHE A 352 24.98 -16.12 7.58
N GLY A 353 24.51 -15.00 7.06
CA GLY A 353 25.12 -14.29 5.93
C GLY A 353 26.47 -13.67 6.29
N LYS A 354 27.32 -13.54 5.28
CA LYS A 354 28.67 -13.00 5.44
C LYS A 354 28.61 -11.49 5.62
N ILE A 355 29.33 -10.98 6.63
CA ILE A 355 29.47 -9.54 6.88
C ILE A 355 30.86 -9.12 6.39
N THR A 356 30.91 -8.25 5.39
CA THR A 356 32.14 -7.70 4.81
C THR A 356 32.11 -6.18 4.97
N ASN A 357 33.17 -5.60 5.53
CA ASN A 357 33.29 -4.15 5.81
C ASN A 357 32.11 -3.55 6.60
N GLY A 358 31.52 -4.33 7.53
CA GLY A 358 30.40 -3.89 8.36
C GLY A 358 29.01 -4.01 7.71
N SER A 359 28.93 -4.45 6.45
CA SER A 359 27.67 -4.67 5.72
C SER A 359 27.41 -6.16 5.49
N LEU A 360 26.16 -6.59 5.60
CA LEU A 360 25.72 -7.92 5.19
C LEU A 360 25.81 -8.02 3.66
N GLU A 361 26.51 -9.04 3.16
CA GLU A 361 26.59 -9.33 1.71
C GLU A 361 25.20 -9.62 1.14
N LEU A 362 24.98 -9.23 -0.12
CA LEU A 362 23.71 -9.47 -0.79
C LEU A 362 23.55 -10.95 -1.09
N PHE A 363 22.33 -11.46 -0.89
CA PHE A 363 22.01 -12.85 -1.20
C PHE A 363 21.96 -13.09 -2.70
N ASP A 364 22.72 -14.07 -3.20
CA ASP A 364 22.60 -14.60 -4.55
C ASP A 364 21.65 -15.80 -4.59
N PRO A 365 20.43 -15.67 -5.17
CA PRO A 365 19.49 -16.79 -5.29
C PRO A 365 19.91 -17.88 -6.29
N GLU A 366 20.90 -17.66 -7.17
CA GLU A 366 21.48 -18.72 -8.00
C GLU A 366 22.51 -19.54 -7.21
N ASN A 367 23.23 -18.91 -6.28
CA ASN A 367 24.27 -19.56 -5.48
C ASN A 367 24.08 -19.29 -3.97
N PRO A 368 23.00 -19.80 -3.34
CA PRO A 368 22.58 -19.41 -1.99
C PRO A 368 23.59 -19.69 -0.87
N LYS A 369 24.61 -20.51 -1.13
CA LYS A 369 25.69 -20.84 -0.18
C LYS A 369 26.90 -19.91 -0.27
N ASN A 370 27.10 -19.19 -1.38
CA ASN A 370 28.31 -18.40 -1.61
C ASN A 370 28.45 -17.20 -0.66
N ASN A 371 27.32 -16.64 -0.21
CA ASN A 371 27.28 -15.47 0.68
C ASN A 371 27.01 -15.84 2.15
N LEU A 372 27.14 -17.11 2.53
CA LEU A 372 27.04 -17.55 3.91
C LEU A 372 28.42 -17.53 4.58
N ARG A 373 28.47 -17.07 5.83
CA ARG A 373 29.67 -17.17 6.67
C ARG A 373 29.96 -18.64 7.02
N GLU A 374 28.90 -19.40 7.30
CA GLU A 374 28.92 -20.82 7.61
C GLU A 374 27.59 -21.46 7.20
N ASN A 375 27.56 -22.79 7.02
CA ASN A 375 26.31 -23.49 6.75
C ASN A 375 25.36 -23.35 7.95
N PRO A 376 24.06 -23.08 7.74
CA PRO A 376 23.08 -22.95 8.82
C PRO A 376 23.06 -24.18 9.74
N ASP A 377 23.33 -23.96 11.02
CA ASP A 377 23.25 -24.99 12.06
C ASP A 377 22.13 -24.66 13.04
N TYR A 378 21.23 -25.64 13.22
CA TYR A 378 20.06 -25.53 14.08
C TYR A 378 20.08 -26.54 15.24
N SER A 379 21.20 -27.25 15.41
CA SER A 379 21.38 -28.29 16.42
C SER A 379 21.29 -27.77 17.87
N PRO A 380 21.02 -28.65 18.86
CA PRO A 380 21.02 -28.27 20.26
C PRO A 380 22.32 -27.58 20.68
N GLY A 381 22.22 -26.41 21.29
CA GLY A 381 23.36 -25.57 21.69
C GLY A 381 23.88 -24.60 20.63
N ALA A 382 23.37 -24.62 19.39
CA ALA A 382 23.73 -23.64 18.37
C ALA A 382 23.22 -22.22 18.70
N SER A 383 23.74 -21.21 17.99
CA SER A 383 23.26 -19.82 18.07
C SER A 383 21.79 -19.70 17.65
N PHE A 384 21.34 -20.56 16.71
CA PHE A 384 19.95 -20.68 16.26
C PHE A 384 19.38 -22.08 16.61
N ASP A 385 19.31 -22.40 17.89
CA ASP A 385 18.90 -23.74 18.37
C ASP A 385 17.37 -23.97 18.31
N PHE A 386 16.91 -24.94 17.50
CA PHE A 386 15.49 -25.30 17.35
C PHE A 386 14.78 -25.79 18.62
N GLN A 387 15.50 -26.21 19.66
CA GLN A 387 14.88 -26.54 20.95
C GLN A 387 14.29 -25.31 21.66
N LYS A 388 14.75 -24.09 21.32
CA LYS A 388 14.29 -22.82 21.93
C LYS A 388 12.99 -22.28 21.35
N PHE A 389 12.56 -22.77 20.18
CA PHE A 389 11.46 -22.20 19.41
C PHE A 389 10.19 -23.07 19.47
N SER A 390 9.02 -22.44 19.33
CA SER A 390 7.76 -23.18 19.20
C SER A 390 7.67 -23.89 17.84
N ARG A 391 6.74 -24.84 17.71
CA ARG A 391 6.42 -25.59 16.48
C ARG A 391 4.91 -25.78 16.41
N ASN A 392 4.35 -25.86 15.20
CA ASN A 392 2.92 -26.11 15.03
C ASN A 392 2.61 -27.62 15.07
N GLY A 393 2.39 -28.13 16.29
CA GLY A 393 2.01 -29.51 16.52
C GLY A 393 0.70 -29.97 15.83
N LYS A 394 -0.16 -29.04 15.39
CA LYS A 394 -1.40 -29.36 14.66
C LYS A 394 -1.18 -29.58 13.16
N VAL A 395 -0.16 -28.94 12.57
CA VAL A 395 0.28 -29.19 11.19
C VAL A 395 1.29 -30.34 11.14
N ASN A 396 2.19 -30.42 12.11
CA ASN A 396 3.16 -31.51 12.23
C ASN A 396 3.52 -31.78 13.71
N PRO A 397 3.20 -32.98 14.24
CA PRO A 397 3.48 -33.33 15.64
C PRO A 397 4.97 -33.67 15.92
N GLY A 398 5.88 -33.40 14.98
CA GLY A 398 7.30 -33.72 15.09
C GLY A 398 8.08 -32.86 16.08
N THR A 399 9.29 -33.33 16.39
CA THR A 399 10.16 -32.78 17.43
C THR A 399 11.11 -31.69 16.91
N ALA A 400 11.86 -31.05 17.81
CA ALA A 400 12.95 -30.15 17.42
C ALA A 400 14.04 -30.93 16.63
N GLU A 401 14.31 -32.18 17.01
CA GLU A 401 15.23 -33.07 16.32
C GLU A 401 14.76 -33.39 14.89
N ASP A 402 13.45 -33.50 14.66
CA ASP A 402 12.90 -33.70 13.31
C ASP A 402 12.95 -32.42 12.48
N ALA A 403 12.79 -31.25 13.10
CA ALA A 403 13.04 -29.96 12.47
C ALA A 403 14.50 -29.83 12.03
N VAL A 404 15.47 -30.19 12.88
CA VAL A 404 16.90 -30.19 12.54
C VAL A 404 17.16 -31.12 11.35
N LYS A 405 16.75 -32.39 11.43
CA LYS A 405 16.90 -33.34 10.31
C LYS A 405 16.32 -32.83 8.98
N LYS A 406 15.27 -32.02 9.01
CA LYS A 406 14.59 -31.51 7.81
C LYS A 406 15.23 -30.25 7.22
N TRP A 407 15.78 -29.36 8.06
CA TRP A 407 16.18 -28.01 7.67
C TRP A 407 17.67 -27.68 7.93
N GLN A 408 18.46 -28.62 8.43
CA GLN A 408 19.90 -28.44 8.64
C GLN A 408 20.62 -28.04 7.34
N GLY A 409 21.41 -26.96 7.40
CA GLY A 409 22.17 -26.44 6.26
C GLY A 409 21.36 -25.61 5.25
N GLU A 410 20.05 -25.43 5.46
CA GLU A 410 19.17 -24.64 4.60
C GLU A 410 18.88 -23.26 5.22
N ILE A 411 18.68 -22.24 4.39
CA ILE A 411 18.09 -20.98 4.86
C ILE A 411 16.60 -21.24 5.10
N ILE A 412 16.09 -20.76 6.23
CA ILE A 412 14.68 -20.90 6.61
C ILE A 412 14.06 -19.53 6.85
N SER A 413 12.75 -19.53 7.03
CA SER A 413 11.96 -18.43 7.57
C SER A 413 10.95 -18.95 8.57
N GLY A 414 10.26 -18.03 9.25
CA GLY A 414 9.26 -18.37 10.25
C GLY A 414 7.99 -18.90 9.60
N ARG A 415 7.30 -19.82 10.29
CA ARG A 415 5.91 -20.16 9.92
C ARG A 415 4.98 -19.00 10.28
N TYR A 416 3.98 -18.77 9.42
CA TYR A 416 2.97 -17.74 9.60
C TYR A 416 1.64 -18.15 8.95
N ALA A 417 0.51 -17.73 9.53
CA ALA A 417 -0.86 -17.99 9.08
C ALA A 417 -1.21 -19.49 8.96
N GLN A 418 -0.53 -20.34 9.73
CA GLN A 418 -0.86 -21.76 9.78
C GLN A 418 -2.10 -22.01 10.65
N LYS A 419 -2.88 -23.05 10.30
CA LYS A 419 -4.11 -23.37 11.03
C LYS A 419 -3.82 -23.67 12.50
N ALA A 420 -4.58 -23.02 13.39
CA ALA A 420 -4.54 -23.18 14.85
C ALA A 420 -3.19 -22.78 15.51
N ASP A 421 -2.46 -21.87 14.87
CA ASP A 421 -1.13 -21.39 15.28
C ASP A 421 -1.10 -19.86 15.38
N SER A 422 -2.28 -19.21 15.35
CA SER A 422 -2.39 -17.75 15.26
C SER A 422 -2.12 -17.05 16.59
N HIS A 423 -1.05 -16.27 16.64
CA HIS A 423 -0.62 -15.55 17.85
C HIS A 423 -1.35 -14.21 18.03
N ASP A 424 -1.82 -13.59 16.95
CA ASP A 424 -2.58 -12.32 17.00
C ASP A 424 -3.92 -12.37 16.23
N LEU A 425 -4.62 -11.23 16.17
CA LEU A 425 -5.93 -11.10 15.51
C LEU A 425 -5.80 -11.02 13.97
N ALA A 426 -4.70 -10.50 13.45
CA ALA A 426 -4.45 -10.40 12.01
C ALA A 426 -4.16 -11.78 11.42
N GLU A 427 -3.30 -12.56 12.07
CA GLU A 427 -2.99 -13.93 11.64
C GLU A 427 -4.23 -14.84 11.59
N ARG A 428 -5.23 -14.60 12.46
CA ARG A 428 -6.50 -15.35 12.46
C ARG A 428 -7.38 -15.10 11.22
N ILE A 429 -7.16 -14.01 10.50
CA ILE A 429 -7.93 -13.63 9.30
C ILE A 429 -7.09 -13.72 8.01
N THR A 430 -5.83 -14.13 8.12
CA THR A 430 -4.94 -14.42 7.00
C THR A 430 -5.02 -15.90 6.64
N PHE A 431 -5.14 -16.23 5.35
CA PHE A 431 -5.30 -17.61 4.89
C PHE A 431 -4.26 -17.97 3.84
N ILE A 432 -3.54 -19.07 4.04
CA ILE A 432 -2.61 -19.63 3.06
C ILE A 432 -3.42 -20.15 1.84
N PRO A 433 -2.97 -19.89 0.59
CA PRO A 433 -3.63 -20.39 -0.62
C PRO A 433 -3.87 -21.91 -0.59
N SER A 434 -5.07 -22.33 -0.98
CA SER A 434 -5.51 -23.74 -0.90
C SER A 434 -4.67 -24.71 -1.74
N SER A 435 -3.96 -24.22 -2.76
CA SER A 435 -2.98 -24.99 -3.54
C SER A 435 -1.77 -25.39 -2.68
N LEU A 436 -1.22 -24.45 -1.91
CA LEU A 436 -0.06 -24.66 -1.04
C LEU A 436 -0.39 -25.58 0.14
N LEU A 437 -1.59 -25.46 0.73
CA LEU A 437 -2.05 -26.37 1.79
C LEU A 437 -2.20 -27.84 1.34
N LYS A 438 -2.35 -28.07 0.02
CA LYS A 438 -2.44 -29.41 -0.58
C LYS A 438 -1.08 -29.96 -1.02
N ASP A 439 -0.01 -29.18 -0.91
CA ASP A 439 1.35 -29.67 -1.18
C ASP A 439 1.72 -30.75 -0.15
N LYS A 440 2.26 -31.88 -0.63
CA LYS A 440 2.66 -33.02 0.20
C LYS A 440 3.74 -32.65 1.23
N ASN A 441 4.54 -31.63 0.95
CA ASN A 441 5.60 -31.14 1.82
C ASN A 441 5.13 -30.02 2.78
N PHE A 442 3.88 -29.55 2.67
CA PHE A 442 3.36 -28.48 3.52
C PHE A 442 3.42 -28.83 5.02
N THR A 443 3.18 -30.10 5.36
CA THR A 443 3.30 -30.60 6.74
C THR A 443 4.69 -30.32 7.34
N ASN A 444 5.78 -30.46 6.58
CA ASN A 444 7.13 -30.18 7.08
C ASN A 444 7.35 -28.71 7.49
N ARG A 445 6.53 -27.78 6.97
CA ARG A 445 6.59 -26.35 7.31
C ARG A 445 6.06 -26.07 8.73
N GLY A 446 5.28 -26.98 9.31
CA GLY A 446 4.87 -26.91 10.73
C GLY A 446 6.02 -27.10 11.74
N LEU A 447 7.18 -27.59 11.27
CA LEU A 447 8.39 -27.78 12.10
C LEU A 447 9.23 -26.50 12.23
N LEU A 448 8.96 -25.46 11.43
CA LEU A 448 9.68 -24.20 11.46
C LEU A 448 9.33 -23.39 12.73
N PRO A 449 10.25 -22.52 13.23
CA PRO A 449 9.95 -21.57 14.31
C PRO A 449 8.83 -20.60 13.92
N HIS A 450 8.13 -20.00 14.89
CA HIS A 450 7.07 -19.03 14.58
C HIS A 450 7.69 -17.72 14.08
N HIS A 451 7.02 -17.04 13.14
CA HIS A 451 7.48 -15.76 12.59
C HIS A 451 7.99 -14.79 13.65
N ASN A 452 7.15 -14.53 14.67
CA ASN A 452 7.47 -13.58 15.73
C ASN A 452 8.72 -13.94 16.55
N GLU A 453 9.13 -15.21 16.55
CA GLU A 453 10.27 -15.68 17.34
C GLU A 453 11.63 -15.40 16.68
N ILE A 454 11.66 -15.20 15.34
CA ILE A 454 12.91 -15.10 14.57
C ILE A 454 13.01 -13.87 13.66
N ALA A 455 11.88 -13.25 13.30
CA ALA A 455 11.86 -12.18 12.32
C ALA A 455 12.33 -10.83 12.90
N VAL A 456 12.93 -9.99 12.06
CA VAL A 456 13.51 -8.69 12.43
C VAL A 456 12.87 -7.61 11.57
N ASP A 457 11.65 -7.25 11.97
CA ASP A 457 10.70 -6.52 11.11
C ASP A 457 10.78 -4.99 11.26
N GLU A 458 11.24 -4.52 12.42
CA GLU A 458 11.35 -3.10 12.77
C GLU A 458 12.55 -2.84 13.71
N ASP A 459 12.83 -1.57 14.03
CA ASP A 459 13.94 -1.19 14.92
C ASP A 459 13.74 -1.58 16.40
N LYS A 460 12.52 -2.01 16.77
CA LYS A 460 12.15 -2.48 18.11
C LYS A 460 11.97 -3.98 18.15
N ARG A 461 12.52 -4.60 19.20
CA ARG A 461 12.37 -6.03 19.44
C ARG A 461 10.97 -6.36 19.97
N ASP A 462 10.29 -7.29 19.32
CA ASP A 462 9.06 -7.89 19.85
C ASP A 462 9.31 -8.66 21.18
N LYS A 463 8.27 -8.83 21.97
CA LYS A 463 8.32 -9.61 23.23
C LYS A 463 8.39 -11.12 22.98
N GLU A 464 7.80 -11.59 21.89
CA GLU A 464 7.83 -12.98 21.42
C GLU A 464 9.13 -13.34 20.68
N HIS A 465 10.00 -12.36 20.39
CA HIS A 465 11.25 -12.61 19.68
C HIS A 465 12.28 -13.34 20.56
N ILE A 466 12.70 -14.52 20.11
CA ILE A 466 13.59 -15.45 20.84
C ILE A 466 15.02 -15.42 20.28
N LEU A 467 15.20 -15.28 18.96
CA LEU A 467 16.51 -15.44 18.31
C LEU A 467 17.56 -14.46 18.84
N TYR A 468 17.21 -13.17 18.95
CA TYR A 468 18.05 -12.13 19.53
C TYR A 468 17.46 -11.64 20.87
N ALA A 469 17.78 -12.33 21.97
CA ALA A 469 17.29 -11.98 23.30
C ALA A 469 17.75 -10.59 23.80
N ASP A 470 18.90 -10.09 23.33
CA ASP A 470 19.43 -8.76 23.63
C ASP A 470 18.93 -7.69 22.64
N LYS A 471 18.51 -6.54 23.16
CA LYS A 471 17.98 -5.42 22.35
C LYS A 471 19.04 -4.82 21.43
N ASN A 472 20.29 -4.70 21.88
CA ASN A 472 21.35 -4.11 21.05
C ASN A 472 21.73 -5.03 19.90
N THR A 473 21.74 -6.35 20.13
CA THR A 473 21.96 -7.38 19.11
C THR A 473 20.84 -7.37 18.08
N TYR A 474 19.57 -7.30 18.52
CA TYR A 474 18.43 -7.16 17.62
C TYR A 474 18.51 -5.88 16.76
N LEU A 475 18.84 -4.73 17.35
CA LEU A 475 18.96 -3.46 16.61
C LEU A 475 20.08 -3.51 15.55
N LYS A 476 21.25 -4.06 15.90
CA LYS A 476 22.34 -4.27 14.91
C LYS A 476 21.91 -5.19 13.76
N GLN A 477 21.11 -6.22 14.05
CA GLN A 477 20.57 -7.12 13.05
C GLN A 477 19.56 -6.40 12.14
N TYR A 478 18.71 -5.55 12.71
CA TYR A 478 17.81 -4.69 11.93
C TYR A 478 18.59 -3.75 11.00
N GLU A 479 19.62 -3.05 11.49
CA GLU A 479 20.45 -2.15 10.69
C GLU A 479 21.14 -2.86 9.50
N LEU A 480 21.72 -4.04 9.74
CA LEU A 480 22.35 -4.88 8.72
C LEU A 480 21.35 -5.34 7.64
N ARG A 481 20.17 -5.83 8.06
CA ARG A 481 19.13 -6.33 7.16
C ARG A 481 18.48 -5.19 6.36
N TYR A 482 18.24 -4.05 7.00
CA TYR A 482 17.70 -2.84 6.37
C TYR A 482 18.67 -2.27 5.31
N ASP A 483 19.97 -2.20 5.61
CA ASP A 483 20.99 -1.81 4.64
C ASP A 483 21.08 -2.79 3.46
N ALA A 484 21.10 -4.10 3.72
CA ALA A 484 21.14 -5.12 2.66
C ALA A 484 19.90 -5.08 1.76
N ALA A 485 18.69 -4.98 2.34
CA ALA A 485 17.46 -4.81 1.57
C ALA A 485 17.49 -3.53 0.71
N THR A 486 17.92 -2.39 1.27
CA THR A 486 18.06 -1.13 0.52
C THR A 486 19.00 -1.30 -0.68
N ARG A 487 20.17 -1.91 -0.47
CA ARG A 487 21.16 -2.13 -1.54
C ARG A 487 20.65 -3.12 -2.59
N HIS A 488 19.99 -4.21 -2.19
CA HIS A 488 19.45 -5.19 -3.12
C HIS A 488 18.32 -4.60 -3.98
N ILE A 489 17.37 -3.87 -3.39
CA ILE A 489 16.29 -3.19 -4.13
C ILE A 489 16.86 -2.18 -5.13
N ARG A 490 17.91 -1.44 -4.74
CA ARG A 490 18.60 -0.49 -5.62
C ARG A 490 19.26 -1.19 -6.80
N GLU A 491 20.04 -2.24 -6.55
CA GLU A 491 20.70 -3.02 -7.61
C GLU A 491 19.68 -3.66 -8.55
N ALA A 492 18.58 -4.22 -8.01
CA ALA A 492 17.49 -4.78 -8.79
C ALA A 492 16.82 -3.72 -9.68
N PHE A 493 16.53 -2.52 -9.15
CA PHE A 493 15.98 -1.43 -9.95
C PHE A 493 16.96 -1.00 -11.06
N GLN A 494 18.22 -0.72 -10.73
CA GLN A 494 19.21 -0.26 -11.72
C GLN A 494 19.46 -1.29 -12.83
N LYS A 495 19.41 -2.59 -12.51
CA LYS A 495 19.61 -3.68 -13.47
C LYS A 495 18.43 -3.87 -14.41
N HIS A 496 17.20 -3.74 -13.91
CA HIS A 496 15.97 -4.07 -14.64
C HIS A 496 15.20 -2.83 -15.15
N TRP A 497 15.53 -1.62 -14.71
CA TRP A 497 14.91 -0.39 -15.21
C TRP A 497 15.44 0.00 -16.59
N LYS A 498 14.55 -0.03 -17.60
CA LYS A 498 14.82 0.48 -18.94
C LYS A 498 13.92 1.70 -19.19
N PRO A 499 14.46 2.94 -19.19
CA PRO A 499 13.67 4.17 -19.32
C PRO A 499 13.10 4.39 -20.73
#